data_AF-A0AAV0MKI1-F1
#
_entry.id   AF-A0AAV0MKI1-F1
#
_cell.length_a   1.000
_cell.length_b   1.000
_cell.length_c   1.000
_cell.angle_alpha   90.00
_cell.angle_beta   90.00
_cell.angle_gamma   90.00
#
_symmetry.space_group_name_H-M   'P 1'
#
loop_
_entity.id
_entity.type
_entity.pdbx_description
1 polymer ?
#
loop_
_entity_poly.entity_id
_entity_poly.type
_entity_poly.pdbx_seq_one_letter_code
_entity_poly.pdbx_strand_id
1 'polypeptide(L)'
;MGRGRVQLRRIENKINRQVTFSKRRSGLLKKAHEISVLCDAEVALIVFSTKGKLFEYSTDSCMERILERYERYSYAERQLLANDTETCGSWTLEYAKLKARIEVLQKNLRHYNGQDLDSLSLRELQNLEQQLDSALKHIRSRKRVIRRSHLSSTF
;
A
#
# COMPACT_ATOMS: atom_id res chain seq x y z
N MET A 1 3.72 -36.67 30.40
CA MET A 1 2.46 -36.89 29.66
C MET A 1 2.73 -36.69 28.17
N GLY A 2 2.58 -37.73 27.35
CA GLY A 2 2.86 -37.67 25.91
C GLY A 2 1.85 -36.82 25.13
N ARG A 3 2.27 -36.23 24.01
CA ARG A 3 1.37 -35.52 23.09
C ARG A 3 0.48 -36.53 22.35
N GLY A 4 -0.83 -36.51 22.61
CA GLY A 4 -1.80 -37.27 21.82
C GLY A 4 -1.93 -36.75 20.38
N ARG A 5 -2.27 -37.64 19.44
CA ARG A 5 -2.55 -37.28 18.04
C ARG A 5 -3.79 -36.39 17.97
N VAL A 6 -3.73 -35.31 17.20
CA VAL A 6 -4.84 -34.37 17.00
C VAL A 6 -5.30 -34.45 15.55
N GLN A 7 -6.61 -34.44 15.32
CA GLN A 7 -7.20 -34.39 13.98
C GLN A 7 -6.90 -33.05 13.30
N LEU A 8 -6.62 -33.06 11.99
CA LEU A 8 -6.31 -31.87 11.21
C LEU A 8 -7.60 -31.14 10.77
N ARG A 9 -8.25 -30.49 11.73
CA ARG A 9 -9.44 -29.64 11.52
C ARG A 9 -9.38 -28.42 12.43
N ARG A 10 -10.29 -27.46 12.21
CA ARG A 10 -10.42 -26.28 13.08
C ARG A 10 -10.69 -26.74 14.52
N ILE A 11 -9.95 -26.18 15.47
CA ILE A 11 -10.17 -26.41 16.91
C ILE A 11 -11.33 -25.51 17.34
N GLU A 12 -12.47 -26.07 17.72
CA GLU A 12 -13.66 -25.27 18.07
C GLU A 12 -13.49 -24.51 19.38
N ASN A 13 -12.96 -25.17 20.41
CA ASN A 13 -12.70 -24.55 21.71
C ASN A 13 -11.72 -23.36 21.56
N LYS A 14 -12.18 -22.16 21.89
CA LYS A 14 -11.44 -20.90 21.71
C LYS A 14 -10.15 -20.85 22.51
N ILE A 15 -10.14 -21.36 23.74
CA ILE A 15 -8.97 -21.37 24.63
C ILE A 15 -7.90 -22.32 24.07
N ASN A 16 -8.32 -23.55 23.74
CA ASN A 16 -7.41 -24.55 23.15
C ASN A 16 -6.85 -24.07 21.81
N ARG A 17 -7.68 -23.41 20.99
CA ARG A 17 -7.24 -22.81 19.71
C ARG A 17 -6.20 -21.72 19.93
N GLN A 18 -6.39 -20.83 20.91
CA GLN A 18 -5.43 -19.77 21.22
C GLN A 18 -4.09 -20.34 21.69
N VAL A 19 -4.12 -21.30 22.63
CA VAL A 19 -2.89 -21.94 23.14
C VAL A 19 -2.17 -22.70 22.03
N THR A 20 -2.93 -23.42 21.20
CA THR A 20 -2.37 -24.16 20.06
C THR A 20 -1.78 -23.23 19.02
N PHE A 21 -2.46 -22.13 18.69
CA PHE A 21 -1.96 -21.09 17.79
C PHE A 21 -0.61 -20.56 18.27
N SER A 22 -0.52 -20.13 19.54
CA SER A 22 0.74 -19.64 20.10
C SER A 22 1.87 -20.67 19.98
N LYS A 23 1.60 -21.93 20.36
CA LYS A 23 2.62 -22.99 20.31
C LYS A 23 3.03 -23.36 18.88
N ARG A 24 2.07 -23.53 17.97
CA ARG A 24 2.34 -23.89 16.57
C ARG A 24 3.01 -22.76 15.80
N ARG A 25 2.59 -21.51 16.01
CA ARG A 25 3.21 -20.32 15.41
C ARG A 25 4.68 -20.22 15.83
N SER A 26 4.98 -20.35 17.12
CA SER A 26 6.37 -20.36 17.60
C SER A 26 7.18 -21.53 17.02
N GLY A 27 6.58 -22.72 16.89
CA GLY A 27 7.24 -23.87 16.26
C GLY A 27 7.51 -23.65 14.76
N LEU A 28 6.57 -23.06 14.05
CA LEU A 28 6.71 -22.73 12.63
C LEU A 28 7.80 -21.69 12.39
N LEU A 29 7.86 -20.65 13.23
CA LEU A 29 8.92 -19.64 13.17
C LEU A 29 10.30 -20.28 13.37
N LYS A 30 10.44 -21.19 14.35
CA LYS A 30 11.70 -21.94 14.55
C LYS A 30 12.09 -22.72 13.30
N LYS A 31 11.12 -23.39 12.64
CA LYS A 31 11.39 -24.13 11.40
C LYS A 31 11.77 -23.22 10.23
N ALA A 32 11.10 -22.07 10.07
CA ALA A 32 11.46 -21.08 9.06
C ALA A 32 12.89 -20.57 9.27
N HIS A 33 13.27 -20.31 10.52
CA HIS A 33 14.63 -19.90 10.88
C HIS A 33 15.67 -21.00 10.63
N GLU A 34 15.38 -22.26 11.01
CA GLU A 34 16.24 -23.40 10.71
C GLU A 34 16.50 -23.52 9.20
N ILE A 35 15.46 -23.44 8.36
CA ILE A 35 15.60 -23.51 6.90
C ILE A 35 16.47 -22.37 6.38
N SER A 36 16.24 -21.14 6.84
CA SER A 36 17.03 -19.99 6.43
C SER A 36 18.52 -20.19 6.72
N VAL A 37 18.86 -20.62 7.94
CA VAL A 37 20.26 -20.78 8.36
C VAL A 37 20.92 -21.98 7.72
N LEU A 38 20.23 -23.12 7.65
CA LEU A 38 20.80 -24.37 7.14
C LEU A 38 21.02 -24.36 5.62
N CYS A 39 20.16 -23.65 4.90
CA CYS A 39 20.15 -23.67 3.43
C CYS A 39 20.50 -22.32 2.80
N ASP A 40 20.92 -21.32 3.59
CA ASP A 40 21.15 -19.94 3.13
C ASP A 40 19.99 -19.40 2.28
N ALA A 41 18.77 -19.61 2.77
CA ALA A 41 17.54 -19.29 2.06
C ALA A 41 16.88 -18.03 2.63
N GLU A 42 16.42 -17.14 1.75
CA GLU A 42 15.53 -16.04 2.14
C GLU A 42 14.14 -16.60 2.44
N VAL A 43 13.64 -16.37 3.66
CA VAL A 43 12.35 -16.89 4.13
C VAL A 43 11.53 -15.77 4.78
N ALA A 44 10.29 -15.62 4.35
CA ALA A 44 9.29 -14.77 4.98
C ALA A 44 8.09 -15.60 5.47
N LEU A 45 7.56 -15.25 6.63
CA LEU A 45 6.36 -15.85 7.21
C LEU A 45 5.43 -14.75 7.71
N ILE A 46 4.19 -14.76 7.25
CA ILE A 46 3.13 -13.82 7.65
C ILE A 46 1.96 -14.63 8.21
N VAL A 47 1.52 -14.31 9.43
CA VAL A 47 0.41 -15.00 10.11
C VAL A 47 -0.55 -13.98 10.72
N PHE A 48 -1.81 -13.99 10.27
CA PHE A 48 -2.88 -13.23 10.90
C PHE A 48 -3.66 -14.12 11.86
N SER A 49 -3.84 -13.64 13.10
CA SER A 49 -4.76 -14.28 14.03
C SER A 49 -6.22 -14.01 13.65
N THR A 50 -7.16 -14.77 14.21
CA THR A 50 -8.60 -14.52 14.03
C THR A 50 -9.08 -13.17 14.59
N LYS A 51 -8.22 -12.47 15.35
CA LYS A 51 -8.48 -11.11 15.84
C LYS A 51 -7.84 -10.02 14.96
N GLY A 52 -7.28 -10.39 13.80
CA GLY A 52 -6.59 -9.47 12.90
C GLY A 52 -5.15 -9.12 13.30
N LYS A 53 -4.66 -9.57 14.47
CA LYS A 53 -3.27 -9.31 14.87
C LYS A 53 -2.29 -10.01 13.92
N LEU A 54 -1.38 -9.21 13.35
CA LEU A 54 -0.26 -9.63 12.52
C LEU A 54 0.88 -10.20 13.39
N PHE A 55 1.45 -11.31 12.93
CA PHE A 55 2.69 -11.86 13.42
C PHE A 55 3.55 -12.23 12.21
N GLU A 56 4.78 -11.74 12.19
CA GLU A 56 5.64 -11.90 11.03
C GLU A 56 7.07 -12.29 11.40
N TYR A 57 7.77 -12.84 10.42
CA TYR A 57 9.19 -13.20 10.49
C TYR A 57 9.80 -13.04 9.09
N SER A 58 11.00 -12.47 9.01
CA SER A 58 11.79 -12.39 7.78
C SER A 58 13.26 -12.68 8.08
N THR A 59 13.95 -13.24 7.11
CA THR A 59 15.41 -13.31 7.07
C THR A 59 15.98 -11.92 6.74
N ASP A 60 17.06 -11.52 7.40
CA ASP A 60 17.73 -10.21 7.25
C ASP A 60 16.98 -8.95 7.70
N SER A 61 16.01 -9.06 8.62
CA SER A 61 15.27 -7.91 9.20
C SER A 61 14.49 -7.06 8.19
N CYS A 62 14.41 -7.43 6.91
CA CYS A 62 13.78 -6.62 5.86
C CYS A 62 12.71 -7.43 5.11
N MET A 63 11.50 -7.48 5.67
CA MET A 63 10.32 -8.09 5.04
C MET A 63 10.01 -7.48 3.67
N GLU A 64 10.16 -6.17 3.54
CA GLU A 64 9.88 -5.42 2.32
C GLU A 64 10.67 -5.95 1.12
N ARG A 65 11.96 -6.27 1.31
CA ARG A 65 12.83 -6.79 0.24
C ARG A 65 12.36 -8.14 -0.29
N ILE A 66 11.96 -9.05 0.62
CA ILE A 66 11.46 -10.38 0.23
C ILE A 66 10.10 -10.25 -0.48
N LEU A 67 9.22 -9.37 0.01
CA LEU A 67 7.93 -9.12 -0.62
C LEU A 67 8.07 -8.49 -2.01
N GLU A 68 8.98 -7.52 -2.18
CA GLU A 68 9.28 -6.92 -3.48
C GLU A 68 9.83 -7.96 -4.46
N ARG A 69 10.76 -8.81 -4.00
CA ARG A 69 11.27 -9.93 -4.80
C ARG A 69 10.15 -10.88 -5.21
N TYR A 70 9.26 -11.24 -4.28
CA TYR A 70 8.10 -12.09 -4.57
C TYR A 70 7.15 -11.45 -5.60
N GLU A 71 6.85 -10.15 -5.47
CA GLU A 71 6.00 -9.44 -6.40
C GLU A 71 6.60 -9.42 -7.82
N ARG A 72 7.90 -9.15 -7.94
CA ARG A 72 8.63 -9.20 -9.22
C ARG A 72 8.59 -10.60 -9.84
N TYR A 73 8.80 -11.66 -9.05
CA TYR A 73 8.72 -13.04 -9.53
C TYR A 73 7.30 -13.45 -9.92
N SER A 74 6.30 -13.16 -9.08
CA SER A 74 4.89 -13.45 -9.37
C SER A 74 4.40 -12.69 -10.59
N TYR A 75 4.93 -11.48 -10.82
CA TYR A 75 4.65 -10.70 -12.02
C TYR A 75 5.30 -11.31 -13.26
N ALA A 76 6.57 -11.71 -13.19
CA ALA A 76 7.27 -12.38 -14.29
C ALA A 76 6.65 -13.76 -14.64
N GLU A 77 6.25 -14.54 -13.63
CA GLU A 77 5.52 -15.79 -13.80
C GLU A 77 4.14 -15.55 -14.43
N ARG A 78 3.43 -14.50 -14.00
CA ARG A 78 2.19 -14.07 -14.65
C ARG A 78 2.39 -13.61 -16.08
N GLN A 79 3.52 -12.98 -16.43
CA GLN A 79 3.83 -12.62 -17.83
C GLN A 79 4.07 -13.87 -18.70
N LEU A 80 4.70 -14.91 -18.16
CA LEU A 80 4.86 -16.20 -18.87
C LEU A 80 3.52 -16.92 -19.08
N LEU A 81 2.60 -16.81 -18.12
CA LEU A 81 1.22 -17.28 -18.23
C LEU A 81 0.31 -16.35 -19.06
N ALA A 82 0.71 -15.09 -19.27
CA ALA A 82 -0.05 -14.06 -19.98
C ALA A 82 0.04 -14.16 -21.51
N ASN A 83 0.78 -15.13 -22.06
CA ASN A 83 0.60 -15.50 -23.46
C ASN A 83 -0.84 -15.96 -23.77
N ASP A 84 -1.68 -16.22 -22.74
CA ASP A 84 -3.08 -16.61 -22.90
C ASP A 84 -4.14 -15.59 -22.46
N THR A 85 -3.83 -14.36 -22.00
CA THR A 85 -4.91 -13.38 -21.75
C THR A 85 -4.45 -11.92 -21.68
N GLU A 86 -4.89 -11.13 -22.67
CA GLU A 86 -4.67 -9.69 -22.89
C GLU A 86 -5.05 -8.75 -21.73
N THR A 87 -5.66 -9.25 -20.66
CA THR A 87 -6.25 -8.45 -19.58
C THR A 87 -5.24 -8.00 -18.51
N CYS A 88 -4.19 -8.78 -18.24
CA CYS A 88 -3.30 -8.51 -17.09
C CYS A 88 -2.27 -7.40 -17.35
N GLY A 89 -1.72 -7.32 -18.57
CA GLY A 89 -0.78 -6.26 -18.96
C GLY A 89 -1.39 -4.85 -18.89
N SER A 90 -2.70 -4.76 -19.15
CA SER A 90 -3.47 -3.53 -19.02
C SER A 90 -3.44 -3.01 -17.58
N TRP A 91 -3.77 -3.83 -16.58
CA TRP A 91 -3.85 -3.38 -15.19
C TRP A 91 -2.52 -2.92 -14.60
N THR A 92 -1.39 -3.55 -14.93
CA THR A 92 -0.07 -3.12 -14.44
C THR A 92 0.36 -1.80 -15.05
N LEU A 93 0.14 -1.64 -16.36
CA LEU A 93 0.44 -0.38 -17.05
C LEU A 93 -0.47 0.75 -16.54
N GLU A 94 -1.76 0.47 -16.34
CA GLU A 94 -2.71 1.42 -15.78
C GLU A 94 -2.37 1.78 -14.32
N TYR A 95 -1.94 0.83 -13.50
CA TYR A 95 -1.46 1.11 -12.14
C TYR A 95 -0.22 2.01 -12.14
N ALA A 96 0.78 1.71 -12.98
CA ALA A 96 1.99 2.51 -13.11
C ALA A 96 1.69 3.94 -13.60
N LYS A 97 0.82 4.07 -14.61
CA LYS A 97 0.31 5.38 -15.10
C LYS A 97 -0.40 6.14 -14.00
N LEU A 98 -1.27 5.47 -13.24
CA LEU A 98 -2.04 6.10 -12.16
C LEU A 98 -1.12 6.55 -11.02
N LYS A 99 -0.15 5.73 -10.62
CA LYS A 99 0.85 6.06 -9.60
C LYS A 99 1.68 7.27 -10.00
N ALA A 100 2.21 7.29 -11.23
CA ALA A 100 2.93 8.45 -11.76
C ALA A 100 2.06 9.72 -11.76
N ARG A 101 0.77 9.59 -12.11
CA ARG A 101 -0.16 10.72 -12.08
C ARG A 101 -0.41 11.24 -10.66
N ILE A 102 -0.51 10.35 -9.67
CA ILE A 102 -0.64 10.71 -8.25
C ILE A 102 0.60 11.46 -7.77
N GLU A 103 1.80 10.97 -8.10
CA GLU A 103 3.06 11.61 -7.69
C GLU A 103 3.18 13.03 -8.25
N VAL A 104 2.85 13.23 -9.52
CA VAL A 104 2.82 14.56 -10.15
C VAL A 104 1.78 15.47 -9.48
N LEU A 105 0.57 14.98 -9.22
CA LEU A 105 -0.48 15.78 -8.56
C LEU A 105 -0.09 16.18 -7.13
N GLN A 106 0.50 15.27 -6.37
CA GLN A 106 0.99 15.56 -5.03
C GLN A 106 2.12 16.58 -5.04
N LYS A 107 3.05 16.48 -6.00
CA LYS A 107 4.11 17.47 -6.21
C LYS A 107 3.53 18.85 -6.53
N ASN A 108 2.56 18.92 -7.44
CA ASN A 108 1.90 20.19 -7.78
C ASN A 108 1.17 20.79 -6.58
N LEU A 109 0.50 19.99 -5.75
CA LEU A 109 -0.15 20.47 -4.53
C LEU A 109 0.86 21.10 -3.55
N ARG A 110 2.05 20.49 -3.39
CA ARG A 110 3.13 21.09 -2.59
C ARG A 110 3.56 22.44 -3.14
N HIS A 111 3.76 22.55 -4.46
CA HIS A 111 4.09 23.81 -5.11
C HIS A 111 3.00 24.88 -4.89
N TYR A 112 1.72 24.54 -5.06
CA TYR A 112 0.60 25.48 -4.80
C TYR A 112 0.54 25.95 -3.35
N ASN A 113 1.01 25.12 -2.41
CA ASN A 113 1.13 25.47 -0.99
C ASN A 113 2.42 26.23 -0.65
N GLY A 114 3.24 26.57 -1.65
CA GLY A 114 4.50 27.30 -1.47
C GLY A 114 5.68 26.45 -0.98
N GLN A 115 5.60 25.12 -1.12
CA GLN A 115 6.65 24.17 -0.74
C GLN A 115 7.44 23.69 -1.98
N ASP A 116 8.67 23.22 -1.79
CA ASP A 116 9.55 22.65 -2.83
C ASP A 116 9.80 23.54 -4.07
N LEU A 117 9.75 24.86 -3.90
CA LEU A 117 9.85 25.84 -4.99
C LEU A 117 11.25 25.96 -5.59
N ASP A 118 12.29 25.55 -4.86
CA ASP A 118 13.70 25.64 -5.30
C ASP A 118 13.97 24.83 -6.58
N SER A 119 13.12 23.83 -6.86
CA SER A 119 13.24 22.97 -8.04
C SER A 119 12.60 23.55 -9.31
N LEU A 120 11.92 24.70 -9.21
CA LEU A 120 11.18 25.32 -10.31
C LEU A 120 12.00 26.42 -11.00
N SER A 121 11.89 26.49 -12.32
CA SER A 121 12.42 27.61 -13.09
C SER A 121 11.58 28.89 -12.90
N LEU A 122 12.17 30.05 -13.18
CA LEU A 122 11.47 31.34 -13.11
C LEU A 122 10.16 31.36 -13.92
N ARG A 123 10.17 30.75 -15.12
CA ARG A 123 8.99 30.65 -15.98
C ARG A 123 7.90 29.78 -15.37
N GLU A 124 8.27 28.70 -14.70
CA GLU A 124 7.33 27.82 -14.01
C GLU A 124 6.73 28.49 -12.77
N LEU A 125 7.52 29.26 -12.03
CA LEU A 125 7.05 30.07 -10.90
C LEU A 125 6.05 31.15 -11.35
N GLN A 126 6.34 31.86 -12.44
CA GLN A 126 5.40 32.84 -13.02
C GLN A 126 4.08 32.20 -13.46
N ASN A 127 4.14 31.01 -14.06
CA ASN A 127 2.95 30.26 -14.44
C ASN A 127 2.15 29.81 -13.20
N LEU A 128 2.83 29.37 -12.14
CA LEU A 128 2.22 28.97 -10.88
C LEU A 128 1.48 30.15 -10.22
N GLU A 129 2.11 31.32 -10.18
CA GLU A 129 1.51 32.57 -9.68
C GLU A 129 0.24 32.94 -10.48
N GLN A 130 0.31 32.94 -11.81
CA GLN A 130 -0.83 33.24 -12.67
C GLN A 130 -2.01 32.27 -12.47
N GLN A 131 -1.72 30.98 -12.25
CA GLN A 131 -2.75 29.97 -11.98
C GLN A 131 -3.42 30.21 -10.63
N LEU A 132 -2.65 30.49 -9.58
CA LEU A 132 -3.18 30.80 -8.25
C LEU A 132 -4.04 32.06 -8.25
N ASP A 133 -3.60 33.12 -8.94
CA ASP A 133 -4.37 34.34 -9.10
C ASP A 133 -5.70 34.13 -9.82
N SER A 134 -5.67 33.33 -10.90
CA SER A 134 -6.87 33.00 -11.66
C SER A 134 -7.85 32.18 -10.81
N ALA A 135 -7.37 31.17 -10.11
CA ALA A 135 -8.18 30.35 -9.20
C ALA A 135 -8.81 31.22 -8.09
N LEU A 136 -8.04 32.13 -7.50
CA LEU A 136 -8.49 33.03 -6.45
C LEU A 136 -9.54 34.04 -6.97
N LYS A 137 -9.39 34.55 -8.19
CA LYS A 137 -10.42 35.35 -8.87
C LYS A 137 -11.73 34.58 -9.05
N HIS A 138 -11.66 33.30 -9.47
CA HIS A 138 -12.84 32.43 -9.61
C HIS A 138 -13.52 32.14 -8.26
N ILE A 139 -12.76 31.87 -7.20
CA ILE A 139 -13.31 31.65 -5.86
C ILE A 139 -14.02 32.93 -5.37
N ARG A 140 -13.40 34.10 -5.56
CA ARG A 140 -14.01 35.39 -5.19
C ARG A 140 -15.27 35.71 -5.99
N SER A 141 -15.32 35.38 -7.29
CA SER A 141 -16.53 35.58 -8.10
C SER A 141 -17.66 34.66 -7.63
N ARG A 142 -17.39 33.37 -7.39
CA ARG A 142 -18.38 32.43 -6.87
C ARG A 142 -18.89 32.84 -5.49
N LYS A 143 -18.00 33.28 -4.58
CA LYS A 143 -18.39 33.84 -3.27
C LYS A 143 -19.31 35.05 -3.39
N ARG A 144 -19.10 35.92 -4.38
CA ARG A 144 -19.98 37.07 -4.65
C ARG A 144 -21.37 36.62 -5.12
N VAL A 145 -21.43 35.65 -6.03
CA VAL A 145 -22.71 35.09 -6.53
C VAL A 145 -23.51 34.48 -5.38
N ILE A 146 -22.88 33.62 -4.58
CA ILE A 146 -23.52 32.96 -3.44
C ILE A 146 -24.05 33.99 -2.42
N ARG A 147 -23.27 35.03 -2.13
CA ARG A 147 -23.71 36.10 -1.21
C ARG A 147 -24.93 36.83 -1.74
N ARG A 148 -24.96 37.15 -3.05
CA ARG A 148 -26.11 37.80 -3.70
C ARG A 148 -27.36 36.92 -3.67
N SER A 149 -27.24 35.62 -3.91
CA SER A 149 -28.38 34.70 -3.82
C SER A 149 -28.92 34.58 -2.39
N HIS A 150 -28.06 34.56 -1.37
CA HIS A 150 -28.53 34.56 0.03
C HIS A 150 -29.25 35.86 0.43
N LEU A 151 -28.78 37.01 -0.04
CA LEU A 151 -29.44 38.31 0.20
C LEU A 151 -30.81 38.41 -0.49
N SER A 152 -30.99 37.72 -1.63
CA SER A 152 -32.25 37.68 -2.37
C SER A 152 -33.26 36.67 -1.82
N SER A 153 -32.85 35.74 -0.96
CA SER A 153 -33.74 34.75 -0.32
C SER A 153 -34.22 35.17 1.08
N THR A 154 -33.70 36.27 1.61
CA THR A 154 -34.05 36.84 2.93
C THR A 154 -34.97 38.05 2.85
N PHE A 155 -35.47 38.37 1.66
CA PHE A 155 -36.52 39.36 1.38
C PHE A 155 -37.68 38.69 0.66
#